data_AF-A0A7V2F0J8-F1
#
_entry.id   AF-A0A7V2F0J8-F1
#
_cell.length_a   1.000
_cell.length_b   1.000
_cell.length_c   1.000
_cell.angle_alpha   90.00
_cell.angle_beta   90.00
_cell.angle_gamma   90.00
#
_symmetry.space_group_name_H-M   'P 1'
#
loop_
_entity.id
_entity.type
_entity.pdbx_description
1 polymer ?
#
loop_
_entity_poly.entity_id
_entity_poly.type
_entity_poly.pdbx_seq_one_letter_code
_entity_poly.pdbx_strand_id
1 'polypeptide(L)'
;MNLYPLKLIKNNKKIMALLIVFLFVINVTTGALLPVQPAKAAALNFTTSWIGNTYGGADEKWLQNYIDAMVVEADGKCRTKSGWDEAGRTHGVYKDGDVLVNLDNDKWDIDSKSAGGYTISGNTITGNGKTITDCGTPTAIAMGRGSYSGKLIVADNGARKQILVYDVSGTPAIVERVGANGGIASNFTINYDLPAATNAPAYPAG
;
A
#
# COMPACT_ATOMS: atom_id res chain seq x y z
N MET A 1 3.24 -69.69 -60.48
CA MET A 1 3.17 -68.97 -59.19
C MET A 1 3.27 -70.02 -58.10
N ASN A 2 4.49 -70.31 -57.64
CA ASN A 2 4.75 -71.40 -56.68
C ASN A 2 4.71 -70.84 -55.25
N LEU A 3 3.78 -71.33 -54.43
CA LEU A 3 3.81 -71.14 -52.98
C LEU A 3 4.76 -72.18 -52.38
N TYR A 4 5.88 -71.73 -51.81
CA TYR A 4 6.71 -72.57 -50.96
C TYR A 4 6.02 -72.74 -49.59
N PRO A 5 5.94 -73.96 -49.02
CA PRO A 5 5.36 -74.14 -47.70
C PRO A 5 6.34 -73.67 -46.62
N LEU A 6 5.84 -72.90 -45.65
CA LEU A 6 6.57 -72.57 -44.42
C LEU A 6 6.89 -73.87 -43.67
N LYS A 7 8.14 -74.32 -43.69
CA LYS A 7 8.65 -75.29 -42.71
C LYS A 7 8.67 -74.60 -41.35
N LEU A 8 7.75 -74.99 -40.47
CA LEU A 8 7.76 -74.63 -39.05
C LEU A 8 9.14 -74.96 -38.47
N ILE A 9 9.90 -73.94 -38.06
CA ILE A 9 11.22 -74.09 -37.46
C ILE A 9 11.05 -74.84 -36.14
N LYS A 10 11.68 -76.03 -36.09
CA LYS A 10 11.76 -76.93 -34.95
C LYS A 10 12.38 -76.21 -33.74
N ASN A 11 11.58 -76.07 -32.70
CA ASN A 11 11.89 -76.10 -31.25
C ASN A 11 13.39 -75.93 -30.86
N ASN A 12 13.93 -74.71 -31.03
CA ASN A 12 15.30 -74.41 -30.62
C ASN A 12 15.25 -73.57 -29.32
N LYS A 13 15.32 -74.24 -28.17
CA LYS A 13 15.21 -73.63 -26.83
C LYS A 13 16.17 -72.43 -26.63
N LYS A 14 17.28 -72.40 -27.37
CA LYS A 14 18.25 -71.28 -27.37
C LYS A 14 17.74 -70.01 -28.07
N ILE A 15 16.90 -70.14 -29.11
CA ILE A 15 16.32 -68.99 -29.82
C ILE A 15 15.18 -68.35 -29.01
N MET A 16 14.38 -69.18 -28.32
CA MET A 16 13.34 -68.70 -27.39
C MET A 16 13.95 -67.99 -26.18
N ALA A 17 15.04 -68.51 -25.62
CA ALA A 17 15.77 -67.84 -24.53
C ALA A 17 16.36 -66.49 -24.98
N LEU A 18 16.90 -66.40 -26.21
CA LEU A 18 17.42 -65.15 -26.76
C LEU A 18 16.31 -64.10 -26.98
N LEU A 19 15.14 -64.52 -27.46
CA LEU A 19 13.96 -63.66 -27.63
C LEU A 19 13.40 -63.15 -26.29
N ILE A 20 13.38 -64.01 -25.26
CA ILE A 20 12.92 -63.62 -23.91
C ILE A 20 13.90 -62.62 -23.28
N VAL A 21 15.21 -62.83 -23.42
CA VAL A 21 16.24 -61.87 -22.93
C VAL A 21 16.16 -60.55 -23.70
N PHE A 22 15.93 -60.58 -25.01
CA PHE A 22 15.78 -59.37 -25.83
C PHE A 22 14.52 -58.57 -25.48
N LEU A 23 13.39 -59.24 -25.22
CA LEU A 23 12.15 -58.62 -24.75
C LEU A 23 12.26 -58.08 -23.31
N PHE A 24 13.09 -58.69 -22.45
CA PHE A 24 13.33 -58.19 -21.10
C PHE A 24 14.23 -56.93 -21.10
N VAL A 25 15.26 -56.88 -21.97
CA VAL A 25 16.15 -55.71 -22.10
C VAL A 25 15.44 -54.48 -22.70
N ILE A 26 14.48 -54.68 -23.61
CA ILE A 26 13.65 -53.59 -24.16
C ILE A 26 12.72 -53.00 -23.08
N ASN A 27 12.18 -53.82 -22.16
CA ASN A 27 11.30 -53.31 -21.09
C ASN A 27 12.05 -52.60 -19.95
N VAL A 28 13.34 -52.89 -19.76
CA VAL A 28 14.16 -52.23 -18.71
C VAL A 28 14.69 -50.85 -19.16
N THR A 29 14.75 -50.57 -20.47
CA THR A 29 15.24 -49.28 -21.00
C THR A 29 14.14 -48.25 -21.26
N THR A 30 12.86 -48.62 -21.13
CA THR A 30 11.71 -47.70 -21.14
C THR A 30 11.25 -47.29 -19.74
N GLY A 31 12.18 -47.26 -18.78
CA GLY A 31 11.98 -46.58 -17.51
C GLY A 31 11.76 -45.09 -17.79
N ALA A 32 10.49 -44.69 -17.83
CA ALA A 32 10.03 -43.37 -18.22
C ALA A 32 10.86 -42.24 -17.59
N LEU A 33 11.53 -41.47 -18.44
CA LEU A 33 11.79 -40.05 -18.16
C LEU A 33 10.42 -39.36 -18.15
N LEU A 34 9.69 -39.47 -17.05
CA LEU A 34 8.58 -38.55 -16.80
C LEU A 34 9.22 -37.17 -16.64
N PRO A 35 8.84 -36.15 -17.44
CA PRO A 35 9.24 -34.79 -17.11
C PRO A 35 8.73 -34.51 -15.70
N VAL A 36 9.63 -34.19 -14.77
CA VAL A 36 9.26 -33.61 -13.49
C VAL A 36 8.59 -32.28 -13.82
N GLN A 37 7.26 -32.29 -13.87
CA GLN A 37 6.49 -31.09 -14.09
C GLN A 37 6.71 -30.24 -12.83
N PRO A 38 7.26 -29.01 -12.95
CA PRO A 38 7.48 -28.18 -11.78
C PRO A 38 6.14 -28.01 -11.07
N ALA A 39 6.12 -28.23 -9.76
CA ALA A 39 4.92 -28.00 -8.97
C ALA A 39 4.44 -26.58 -9.25
N LYS A 40 3.24 -26.45 -9.82
CA LYS A 40 2.61 -25.15 -10.05
C LYS A 40 2.54 -24.47 -8.69
N ALA A 41 3.26 -23.36 -8.52
CA ALA A 41 3.24 -22.60 -7.28
C ALA A 41 1.79 -22.35 -6.89
N ALA A 42 1.47 -22.60 -5.61
CA ALA A 42 0.12 -22.37 -5.11
C ALA A 42 -0.28 -20.93 -5.43
N ALA A 43 -1.41 -20.76 -6.12
CA ALA A 43 -1.93 -19.44 -6.39
C ALA A 43 -2.28 -18.79 -5.04
N LEU A 44 -1.52 -17.78 -4.66
CA LEU A 44 -1.83 -16.99 -3.48
C LEU A 44 -3.07 -16.16 -3.81
N ASN A 45 -4.15 -16.33 -3.04
CA ASN A 45 -5.28 -15.43 -3.08
C ASN A 45 -4.89 -14.17 -2.33
N PHE A 46 -4.43 -13.14 -3.04
CA PHE A 46 -4.14 -11.83 -2.49
C PHE A 46 -4.98 -10.77 -3.21
N THR A 47 -5.42 -9.78 -2.45
CA THR A 47 -5.93 -8.53 -2.98
C THR A 47 -4.86 -7.49 -2.72
N THR A 48 -4.38 -6.83 -3.78
CA THR A 48 -3.48 -5.68 -3.64
C THR A 48 -4.22 -4.41 -4.02
N SER A 49 -3.97 -3.35 -3.26
CA SER A 49 -4.36 -1.99 -3.62
C SER A 49 -3.10 -1.16 -3.71
N TRP A 50 -2.98 -0.36 -4.76
CA TRP A 50 -1.83 0.51 -4.96
C TRP A 50 -2.23 1.95 -4.66
N ILE A 51 -1.42 2.65 -3.88
CA ILE A 51 -1.39 4.11 -3.85
C ILE A 51 -0.13 4.47 -4.63
N GLY A 52 -0.31 5.07 -5.81
CA GLY A 52 0.78 5.37 -6.73
C GLY A 52 0.62 6.78 -7.30
N ASN A 53 1.75 7.42 -7.60
CA ASN A 53 1.76 8.69 -8.28
C ASN A 53 1.54 8.48 -9.78
N THR A 54 0.74 9.36 -10.41
CA THR A 54 0.46 9.30 -11.86
C THR A 54 1.63 9.84 -12.69
N TYR A 55 2.49 10.65 -12.06
CA TYR A 55 3.53 11.46 -12.68
C TYR A 55 4.94 10.94 -12.34
N GLY A 56 5.89 11.10 -13.27
CA GLY A 56 7.28 10.72 -13.05
C GLY A 56 7.98 11.68 -12.09
N GLY A 57 9.04 11.25 -11.40
CA GLY A 57 9.80 12.18 -10.55
C GLY A 57 10.37 13.35 -11.36
N ALA A 58 10.44 14.54 -10.76
CA ALA A 58 11.00 15.77 -11.33
C ALA A 58 10.21 16.47 -12.46
N ASP A 59 8.91 16.17 -12.66
CA ASP A 59 8.05 16.76 -13.72
C ASP A 59 7.10 17.89 -13.27
N GLU A 60 7.39 18.49 -12.13
CA GLU A 60 6.60 19.51 -11.41
C GLU A 60 5.22 19.06 -10.90
N LYS A 61 4.78 17.86 -11.26
CA LYS A 61 3.47 17.32 -10.91
C LYS A 61 3.53 16.09 -10.02
N TRP A 62 4.72 15.59 -9.71
CA TRP A 62 4.86 14.48 -8.77
C TRP A 62 4.34 14.80 -7.37
N LEU A 63 3.77 13.81 -6.69
CA LEU A 63 3.39 13.93 -5.29
C LEU A 63 4.63 13.75 -4.42
N GLN A 64 4.75 14.51 -3.32
CA GLN A 64 5.79 14.24 -2.32
C GLN A 64 5.60 12.84 -1.75
N ASN A 65 6.70 12.10 -1.59
CA ASN A 65 6.69 10.79 -0.95
C ASN A 65 6.50 10.87 0.57
N TYR A 66 6.84 12.02 1.16
CA TYR A 66 6.90 12.21 2.60
C TYR A 66 6.57 13.67 2.97
N ILE A 67 5.80 13.84 4.04
CA ILE A 67 5.37 15.15 4.57
C ILE A 67 5.54 15.12 6.09
N ASP A 68 6.38 16.00 6.62
CA ASP A 68 6.58 16.20 8.06
C ASP A 68 5.53 17.12 8.68
N ALA A 69 5.09 18.13 7.93
CA ALA A 69 4.13 19.12 8.39
C ALA A 69 3.26 19.62 7.25
N MET A 70 2.01 19.97 7.56
CA MET A 70 1.05 20.51 6.61
C MET A 70 0.17 21.57 7.27
N VAL A 71 -0.22 22.59 6.51
CA VAL A 71 -1.24 23.56 6.88
C VAL A 71 -2.22 23.74 5.73
N VAL A 72 -3.51 23.88 6.07
CA VAL A 72 -4.56 24.21 5.11
C VAL A 72 -4.86 25.71 5.20
N GLU A 73 -4.64 26.42 4.10
CA GLU A 73 -4.93 27.85 3.95
C GLU A 73 -6.44 28.11 3.87
N ALA A 74 -6.85 29.36 4.05
CA ALA A 74 -8.25 29.75 4.06
C ALA A 74 -8.98 29.46 2.73
N ASP A 75 -8.25 29.41 1.62
CA ASP A 75 -8.77 29.12 0.29
C ASP A 75 -8.66 27.62 -0.09
N GLY A 76 -8.30 26.76 0.85
CA GLY A 76 -8.21 25.31 0.67
C GLY A 76 -6.89 24.80 0.10
N LYS A 77 -5.88 25.65 -0.13
CA LYS A 77 -4.54 25.16 -0.45
C LYS A 77 -3.93 24.43 0.75
N CYS A 78 -3.38 23.25 0.52
CA CYS A 78 -2.54 22.54 1.48
C CYS A 78 -1.08 22.86 1.18
N ARG A 79 -0.42 23.58 2.09
CA ARG A 79 1.04 23.73 2.07
C ARG A 79 1.67 22.64 2.91
N THR A 80 2.70 22.02 2.40
CA THR A 80 3.40 20.91 3.05
C THR A 80 4.88 21.21 3.17
N LYS A 81 5.53 20.55 4.11
CA LYS A 81 6.98 20.58 4.32
C LYS A 81 7.46 19.17 4.63
N SER A 82 8.63 18.82 4.13
CA SER A 82 9.41 17.65 4.51
C SER A 82 10.89 18.00 4.64
N GLY A 83 11.62 17.24 5.45
CA GLY A 83 13.08 17.34 5.56
C GLY A 83 13.82 16.79 4.33
N TRP A 84 13.16 15.91 3.57
CA TRP A 84 13.65 15.33 2.32
C TRP A 84 12.48 14.84 1.47
N ASP A 85 12.63 14.93 0.15
CA ASP A 85 11.70 14.41 -0.86
C ASP A 85 12.45 14.17 -2.19
N GLU A 86 11.85 13.44 -3.14
CA GLU A 86 12.46 13.21 -4.46
C GLU A 86 12.87 14.52 -5.15
N ALA A 87 14.05 14.49 -5.79
CA ALA A 87 14.63 15.63 -6.50
C ALA A 87 14.79 16.92 -5.66
N GLY A 88 14.71 16.83 -4.33
CA GLY A 88 14.91 17.96 -3.41
C GLY A 88 13.63 18.72 -3.03
N ARG A 89 12.46 18.29 -3.49
CA ARG A 89 11.17 19.00 -3.30
C ARG A 89 10.61 18.86 -1.88
N THR A 90 11.29 19.53 -0.98
CA THR A 90 10.91 19.61 0.44
C THR A 90 9.60 20.35 0.71
N HIS A 91 9.05 21.10 -0.25
CA HIS A 91 7.85 21.92 -0.05
C HIS A 91 6.87 21.76 -1.21
N GLY A 92 5.59 21.55 -0.90
CA GLY A 92 4.54 21.33 -1.88
C GLY A 92 3.30 22.19 -1.62
N VAL A 93 2.62 22.61 -2.69
CA VAL A 93 1.30 23.23 -2.60
C VAL A 93 0.31 22.40 -3.37
N TYR A 94 -0.70 21.89 -2.68
CA TYR A 94 -1.75 21.05 -3.26
C TYR A 94 -3.10 21.72 -3.12
N LYS A 95 -3.99 21.53 -4.08
CA LYS A 95 -5.39 21.94 -3.97
C LYS A 95 -6.24 21.16 -4.96
N ASP A 96 -7.44 20.75 -4.54
CA ASP A 96 -8.43 20.10 -5.39
C ASP A 96 -7.88 18.90 -6.19
N GLY A 97 -6.94 18.16 -5.56
CA GLY A 97 -6.27 17.01 -6.17
C GLY A 97 -5.12 17.33 -7.13
N ASP A 98 -4.79 18.61 -7.34
CA ASP A 98 -3.67 19.04 -8.19
C ASP A 98 -2.47 19.55 -7.38
N VAL A 99 -1.30 19.46 -7.99
CA VAL A 99 -0.04 20.08 -7.54
C VAL A 99 0.05 21.47 -8.18
N LEU A 100 -0.04 22.51 -7.37
CA LEU A 100 -0.12 23.89 -7.84
C LEU A 100 1.25 24.57 -7.99
N VAL A 101 2.19 24.26 -7.12
CA VAL A 101 3.51 24.92 -7.08
C VAL A 101 4.60 23.90 -6.74
N ASN A 102 5.63 23.87 -7.60
CA ASN A 102 6.87 23.11 -7.43
C ASN A 102 8.06 24.07 -7.36
N LEU A 103 8.24 24.75 -6.23
CA LEU A 103 9.19 25.85 -6.14
C LEU A 103 10.03 25.75 -4.85
N ASP A 104 11.26 25.27 -5.01
CA ASP A 104 12.29 25.19 -3.98
C ASP A 104 12.80 26.58 -3.50
N ASN A 105 12.39 27.66 -4.16
CA ASN A 105 12.87 29.03 -3.97
C ASN A 105 12.08 29.86 -2.95
N ASP A 106 10.95 29.37 -2.43
CA ASP A 106 10.21 30.01 -1.33
C ASP A 106 9.85 28.98 -0.25
N LYS A 107 10.86 28.53 0.50
CA LYS A 107 10.68 27.52 1.56
C LYS A 107 10.00 28.14 2.77
N TRP A 108 8.89 27.56 3.20
CA TRP A 108 8.16 27.99 4.39
C TRP A 108 8.38 27.03 5.55
N ASP A 109 8.38 27.54 6.78
CA ASP A 109 8.30 26.69 7.95
C ASP A 109 6.85 26.53 8.41
N ILE A 110 6.49 25.33 8.85
CA ILE A 110 5.17 25.03 9.40
C ILE A 110 5.39 24.54 10.83
N ASP A 111 4.97 25.36 11.79
CA ASP A 111 4.87 24.91 13.18
C ASP A 111 3.61 24.05 13.33
N SER A 112 3.79 22.73 13.24
CA SER A 112 2.71 21.77 13.48
C SER A 112 2.38 21.62 14.96
N LYS A 113 3.22 22.13 15.87
CA LYS A 113 3.08 21.92 17.32
C LYS A 113 2.30 23.02 18.01
N SER A 114 2.01 24.14 17.35
CA SER A 114 1.28 25.26 17.95
C SER A 114 0.10 25.72 17.11
N ALA A 115 -1.06 25.92 17.74
CA ALA A 115 -2.24 26.46 17.09
C ALA A 115 -3.19 27.12 18.11
N GLY A 116 -3.71 28.31 17.79
CA GLY A 116 -4.76 28.96 18.60
C GLY A 116 -4.37 29.21 20.06
N GLY A 117 -3.09 29.41 20.37
CA GLY A 117 -2.58 29.57 21.74
C GLY A 117 -2.37 28.26 22.51
N TYR A 118 -2.51 27.11 21.84
CA TYR A 118 -2.13 25.79 22.34
C TYR A 118 -0.79 25.35 21.74
N THR A 119 -0.02 24.57 22.50
CA THR A 119 1.26 24.00 22.09
C THR A 119 1.38 22.56 22.59
N ILE A 120 1.92 21.67 21.75
CA ILE A 120 2.29 20.30 22.14
C ILE A 120 3.51 20.34 23.07
N SER A 121 3.37 19.74 24.25
CA SER A 121 4.43 19.55 25.24
C SER A 121 4.51 18.08 25.64
N GLY A 122 5.39 17.32 24.96
CA GLY A 122 5.47 15.87 25.10
C GLY A 122 4.16 15.19 24.72
N ASN A 123 3.60 14.40 25.64
CA ASN A 123 2.31 13.73 25.45
C ASN A 123 1.10 14.55 25.93
N THR A 124 1.28 15.86 26.12
CA THR A 124 0.21 16.78 26.53
C THR A 124 0.11 17.96 25.58
N ILE A 125 -1.03 18.63 25.58
CA ILE A 125 -1.20 19.92 24.91
C ILE A 125 -1.55 20.94 25.98
N THR A 126 -0.78 22.04 26.04
CA THR A 126 -0.97 23.12 27.02
C THR A 126 -1.23 24.43 26.30
N GLY A 127 -2.03 25.30 26.90
CA GLY A 127 -2.33 26.60 26.32
C GLY A 127 -3.63 27.19 26.81
N ASN A 128 -3.76 28.51 26.73
CA ASN A 128 -4.96 29.24 27.15
C ASN A 128 -5.45 28.86 28.56
N GLY A 129 -4.53 28.58 29.50
CA GLY A 129 -4.85 28.15 30.86
C GLY A 129 -5.39 26.72 31.00
N LYS A 130 -5.28 25.89 29.97
CA LYS A 130 -5.81 24.51 29.92
C LYS A 130 -4.69 23.52 29.63
N THR A 131 -4.90 22.27 30.08
CA THR A 131 -4.02 21.13 29.80
C THR A 131 -4.86 19.97 29.31
N ILE A 132 -4.47 19.39 28.18
CA ILE A 132 -5.09 18.20 27.58
C ILE A 132 -4.12 17.04 27.74
N THR A 133 -4.55 15.99 28.42
CA THR A 133 -3.71 14.82 28.76
C THR A 133 -4.18 13.53 28.09
N ASP A 134 -5.40 13.51 27.54
CA ASP A 134 -5.98 12.35 26.86
C ASP A 134 -5.75 12.35 25.34
N CYS A 135 -4.89 13.25 24.84
CA CYS A 135 -4.56 13.42 23.42
C CYS A 135 -3.65 12.33 22.83
N GLY A 136 -3.21 11.36 23.64
CA GLY A 136 -2.37 10.25 23.21
C GLY A 136 -0.92 10.70 22.99
N THR A 137 -0.39 10.51 21.78
CA THR A 137 0.94 10.99 21.38
C THR A 137 0.78 12.03 20.28
N PRO A 138 0.44 13.28 20.63
CA PRO A 138 0.14 14.31 19.64
C PRO A 138 1.39 14.66 18.82
N THR A 139 1.27 14.67 17.50
CA THR A 139 2.35 15.06 16.57
C THR A 139 2.08 16.37 15.85
N ALA A 140 0.81 16.74 15.69
CA ALA A 140 0.39 18.02 15.13
C ALA A 140 -0.93 18.51 15.72
N ILE A 141 -1.12 19.82 15.78
CA ILE A 141 -2.38 20.47 16.15
C ILE A 141 -2.75 21.59 15.17
N ALA A 142 -4.05 21.83 15.02
CA ALA A 142 -4.59 22.92 14.22
C ALA A 142 -5.90 23.45 14.80
N MET A 143 -6.19 24.73 14.58
CA MET A 143 -7.55 25.23 14.79
C MET A 143 -8.41 24.86 13.60
N GLY A 144 -9.52 24.17 13.87
CA GLY A 144 -10.47 23.75 12.85
C GLY A 144 -11.11 24.94 12.13
N ARG A 145 -11.49 24.70 10.88
CA ARG A 145 -12.26 25.62 10.03
C ARG A 145 -13.57 24.95 9.58
N GLY A 146 -14.47 25.72 8.98
CA GLY A 146 -15.74 25.19 8.47
C GLY A 146 -16.58 24.55 9.57
N SER A 147 -16.99 23.29 9.40
CA SER A 147 -17.74 22.52 10.40
C SER A 147 -16.99 22.34 11.73
N TYR A 148 -15.66 22.42 11.72
CA TYR A 148 -14.82 22.33 12.92
C TYR A 148 -14.38 23.71 13.45
N SER A 149 -15.01 24.81 13.02
CA SER A 149 -14.63 26.16 13.43
C SER A 149 -14.56 26.30 14.96
N GLY A 150 -13.41 26.76 15.47
CA GLY A 150 -13.17 26.93 16.91
C GLY A 150 -12.86 25.64 17.69
N LYS A 151 -12.82 24.47 17.02
CA LYS A 151 -12.34 23.22 17.62
C LYS A 151 -10.82 23.11 17.49
N LEU A 152 -10.19 22.46 18.44
CA LEU A 152 -8.79 22.08 18.33
C LEU A 152 -8.71 20.68 17.73
N ILE A 153 -8.04 20.56 16.59
CA ILE A 153 -7.82 19.29 15.89
C ILE A 153 -6.42 18.79 16.27
N VAL A 154 -6.31 17.52 16.63
CA VAL A 154 -5.07 16.90 17.10
C VAL A 154 -4.80 15.64 16.30
N ALA A 155 -3.61 15.53 15.72
CA ALA A 155 -3.11 14.29 15.13
C ALA A 155 -2.48 13.42 16.23
N ASP A 156 -3.18 12.37 16.66
CA ASP A 156 -2.72 11.43 17.68
C ASP A 156 -1.94 10.28 17.01
N ASN A 157 -0.67 10.10 17.36
CA ASN A 157 0.16 8.94 16.94
C ASN A 157 0.34 7.89 18.05
N GLY A 158 -0.53 7.92 19.06
CA GLY A 158 -0.52 6.98 20.18
C GLY A 158 -1.17 5.64 19.83
N ALA A 159 -1.80 5.00 20.82
CA ALA A 159 -2.47 3.72 20.59
C ALA A 159 -3.57 3.82 19.51
N ARG A 160 -4.32 4.93 19.50
CA ARG A 160 -5.48 5.13 18.61
C ARG A 160 -5.11 5.48 17.17
N LYS A 161 -4.03 6.24 16.92
CA LYS A 161 -3.65 6.68 15.56
C LYS A 161 -4.83 7.33 14.79
N GLN A 162 -5.46 8.32 15.40
CA GLN A 162 -6.67 9.00 14.89
C GLN A 162 -6.48 10.51 14.89
N ILE A 163 -7.36 11.21 14.17
CA ILE A 163 -7.53 12.64 14.36
C ILE A 163 -8.57 12.86 15.47
N LEU A 164 -8.19 13.57 16.51
CA LEU A 164 -9.06 13.92 17.64
C LEU A 164 -9.54 15.35 17.48
N VAL A 165 -10.85 15.57 17.61
CA VAL A 165 -11.43 16.91 17.57
C VAL A 165 -11.88 17.26 18.98
N TYR A 166 -11.29 18.31 19.55
CA TYR A 166 -11.60 18.81 20.88
C TYR A 166 -12.50 20.05 20.80
N ASP A 167 -13.56 20.06 21.61
CA ASP A 167 -14.12 21.32 22.08
C ASP A 167 -13.21 21.89 23.16
N VAL A 168 -12.76 23.12 22.94
CA VAL A 168 -11.86 23.85 23.84
C VAL A 168 -12.47 25.15 24.34
N SER A 169 -13.78 25.36 24.20
CA SER A 169 -14.48 26.53 24.73
C SER A 169 -14.54 26.50 26.27
N GLY A 170 -14.86 25.35 26.85
CA GLY A 170 -14.83 25.07 28.29
C GLY A 170 -13.67 24.18 28.70
N THR A 171 -13.91 23.22 29.60
CA THR A 171 -12.98 22.12 29.88
C THR A 171 -12.76 21.31 28.60
N PRO A 172 -11.51 21.08 28.15
CA PRO A 172 -11.26 20.37 26.90
C PRO A 172 -11.90 18.98 26.89
N ALA A 173 -12.65 18.67 25.84
CA ALA A 173 -13.28 17.37 25.67
C ALA A 173 -13.27 16.95 24.19
N ILE A 174 -12.96 15.67 23.95
CA ILE A 174 -13.06 15.09 22.60
C ILE A 174 -14.54 15.02 22.21
N VAL A 175 -14.90 15.70 21.14
CA VAL A 175 -16.26 15.67 20.56
C VAL A 175 -16.35 14.75 19.34
N GLU A 176 -15.22 14.47 18.69
CA GLU A 176 -15.18 13.58 17.53
C GLU A 176 -13.82 12.89 17.39
N ARG A 177 -13.84 11.71 16.77
CA ARG A 177 -12.64 10.98 16.36
C ARG A 177 -12.79 10.58 14.90
N VAL A 178 -11.81 10.93 14.09
CA VAL A 178 -11.77 10.58 12.66
C VAL A 178 -10.72 9.50 12.44
N GLY A 179 -11.08 8.49 11.64
CA GLY A 179 -10.28 7.30 11.38
C GLY A 179 -10.67 6.11 12.25
N ALA A 180 -10.17 4.92 11.91
CA ALA A 180 -10.38 3.71 12.70
C ALA A 180 -9.47 3.70 13.94
N ASN A 181 -9.95 3.11 15.05
CA ASN A 181 -9.13 2.96 16.25
C ASN A 181 -7.99 1.97 15.98
N GLY A 182 -6.75 2.43 16.14
CA GLY A 182 -5.52 1.75 15.73
C GLY A 182 -4.96 2.26 14.40
N GLY A 183 -5.63 3.17 13.71
CA GLY A 183 -5.18 3.82 12.47
C GLY A 183 -4.75 2.81 11.40
N ILE A 184 -3.60 3.02 10.77
CA ILE A 184 -3.06 2.13 9.73
C ILE A 184 -2.78 0.71 10.21
N ALA A 185 -2.58 0.52 11.51
CA ALA A 185 -2.39 -0.82 12.10
C ALA A 185 -3.72 -1.49 12.46
N SER A 186 -4.86 -0.82 12.27
CA SER A 186 -6.17 -1.38 12.55
C SER A 186 -6.66 -2.24 11.38
N ASN A 187 -7.35 -3.34 11.72
CA ASN A 187 -8.12 -4.08 10.73
C ASN A 187 -9.39 -3.27 10.44
N PHE A 188 -9.42 -2.58 9.29
CA PHE A 188 -10.57 -1.82 8.83
C PHE A 188 -11.12 -2.45 7.55
N THR A 189 -12.34 -2.99 7.64
CA THR A 189 -13.06 -3.53 6.49
C THR A 189 -14.20 -2.59 6.15
N ILE A 190 -14.19 -2.02 4.95
CA ILE A 190 -15.35 -1.31 4.40
C ILE A 190 -15.91 -2.09 3.23
N ASN A 191 -17.23 -2.15 3.14
CA ASN A 191 -17.88 -2.54 1.90
C ASN A 191 -17.86 -1.30 1.01
N TYR A 192 -16.93 -1.27 0.06
CA TYR A 192 -16.88 -0.25 -0.97
C TYR A 192 -17.28 -0.89 -2.30
N ASP A 193 -18.39 -0.44 -2.87
CA ASP A 193 -18.77 -0.80 -4.23
C ASP A 193 -17.78 -0.10 -5.16
N LEU A 194 -16.90 -0.87 -5.80
CA LEU A 194 -16.00 -0.33 -6.81
C LEU A 194 -16.85 0.24 -7.96
N PRO A 195 -16.84 1.57 -8.19
CA PRO A 195 -17.51 2.10 -9.36
C PRO A 195 -16.87 1.50 -10.61
N ALA A 196 -17.67 1.27 -11.66
CA ALA A 196 -17.16 0.81 -12.95
C ALA A 196 -16.01 1.73 -13.39
N ALA A 197 -14.83 1.17 -13.66
CA ALA A 197 -13.65 1.94 -14.02
C ALA A 197 -13.91 2.71 -15.32
N THR A 198 -14.09 4.03 -15.22
CA THR A 198 -14.37 4.89 -16.37
C THR A 198 -13.12 5.21 -17.19
N ASN A 199 -11.92 5.13 -16.59
CA ASN A 199 -10.66 5.55 -17.20
C ASN A 199 -9.46 4.64 -16.89
N ALA A 200 -9.67 3.40 -16.44
CA ALA A 200 -8.53 2.50 -16.25
C ALA A 200 -7.93 2.15 -17.63
N PRO A 201 -6.64 2.45 -17.90
CA PRO A 201 -6.01 1.99 -19.13
C PRO A 201 -6.09 0.47 -19.17
N ALA A 202 -6.25 -0.09 -20.38
CA ALA A 202 -6.20 -1.52 -20.56
C ALA A 202 -4.86 -2.04 -20.01
N TYR A 203 -4.91 -2.88 -18.98
CA TYR A 203 -3.72 -3.57 -18.50
C TYR A 203 -3.15 -4.42 -19.65
N PRO A 204 -1.82 -4.42 -19.87
CA PRO A 204 -1.22 -5.27 -20.87
C PRO A 204 -1.65 -6.73 -20.62
N ALA A 205 -2.14 -7.40 -21.66
CA ALA A 205 -2.29 -8.84 -21.63
C ALA A 205 -0.90 -9.44 -21.41
N GLY A 206 -0.71 -10.13 -20.28
CA GLY A 206 0.52 -10.85 -19.96
C GLY A 206 0.78 -12.02 -20.90
#